data_AF-D3BI24-F1
#
_entry.id   AF-D3BI24-F1
#
_cell.length_a   1.000
_cell.length_b   1.000
_cell.length_c   1.000
_cell.angle_alpha   90.00
_cell.angle_beta   90.00
_cell.angle_gamma   90.00
#
_symmetry.space_group_name_H-M   'P 1'
#
loop_
_entity.id
_entity.type
_entity.pdbx_description
1 polymer ?
#
loop_
_entity_poly.entity_id
_entity_poly.type
_entity_poly.pdbx_seq_one_letter_code
_entity_poly.pdbx_strand_id
1 'polypeptide(L)'
;MTQQQLYLKSIDCGPTGSNSYNKLANTLSSEGESITLNNGQSMTQQLYLKAIECDPENLLSYNNLTTTLLRGKSVILPNRQIMTAQQLYLKAKQINFNKIYY
;
A
#
# COMPACT_ATOMS: atom_id res chain seq x y z
N MET A 1 -12.22 18.40 8.82
CA MET A 1 -10.89 17.86 8.47
C MET A 1 -11.11 16.82 7.39
N THR A 2 -10.53 17.01 6.21
CA THR A 2 -10.70 16.07 5.09
C THR A 2 -9.80 14.85 5.30
N GLN A 3 -10.13 13.72 4.69
CA GLN A 3 -9.30 12.51 4.81
C GLN A 3 -7.89 12.71 4.21
N GLN A 4 -7.74 13.57 3.21
CA GLN A 4 -6.44 14.03 2.70
C GLN A 4 -5.64 14.80 3.76
N GLN A 5 -6.30 15.60 4.61
CA GLN A 5 -5.65 16.28 5.74
C GLN A 5 -5.28 15.30 6.86
N LEU A 6 -6.06 14.22 7.06
CA LEU A 6 -5.72 13.16 7.99
C LEU A 6 -4.50 12.36 7.51
N TYR A 7 -4.41 12.08 6.20
CA TYR A 7 -3.25 11.47 5.55
C TYR A 7 -1.99 12.34 5.66
N LEU A 8 -2.09 13.63 5.33
CA LEU A 8 -0.97 14.56 5.47
C LEU A 8 -0.50 14.63 6.93
N LYS A 9 -1.42 14.66 7.89
CA LYS A 9 -1.09 14.58 9.32
C LYS A 9 -0.47 13.24 9.74
N SER A 10 -0.89 12.10 9.17
CA SER A 10 -0.30 10.80 9.52
C SER A 10 1.13 10.67 8.98
N ILE A 11 1.43 11.30 7.84
CA ILE A 11 2.79 11.42 7.31
C ILE A 11 3.63 12.38 8.15
N ASP A 12 3.07 13.52 8.55
CA ASP A 12 3.75 14.55 9.36
C ASP A 12 4.03 14.09 10.81
N CYS A 13 3.19 13.23 11.38
CA CYS A 13 3.36 12.70 12.74
C CYS A 13 4.50 11.66 12.88
N GLY A 14 5.37 11.53 11.87
CA GLY A 14 6.47 10.57 11.86
C GLY A 14 6.01 9.14 11.52
N PRO A 15 6.92 8.15 11.50
CA PRO A 15 6.63 6.78 11.07
C PRO A 15 5.71 6.07 12.05
N THR A 16 4.43 6.41 11.99
CA THR A 16 3.34 5.56 12.44
C THR A 16 3.41 4.34 11.52
N GLY A 17 3.99 3.25 12.01
CA GLY A 17 4.49 2.14 11.19
C GLY A 17 3.48 1.56 10.17
N SER A 18 3.95 0.61 9.36
CA SER A 18 3.22 0.01 8.24
C SER A 18 1.73 -0.33 8.50
N ASN A 19 1.38 -0.70 9.74
CA ASN A 19 0.00 -0.91 10.19
C ASN A 19 -0.90 0.33 10.13
N SER A 20 -0.42 1.52 10.47
CA SER A 20 -1.22 2.75 10.45
C SER A 20 -1.61 3.13 9.03
N TYR A 21 -0.65 3.07 8.11
CA TYR A 21 -0.90 3.28 6.69
C TYR A 21 -1.87 2.25 6.09
N ASN A 22 -1.74 0.97 6.45
CA ASN A 22 -2.69 -0.07 6.04
C ASN A 22 -4.11 0.20 6.54
N LYS A 23 -4.27 0.58 7.82
CA LYS A 23 -5.57 0.89 8.40
C LYS A 23 -6.23 2.06 7.68
N LEU A 24 -5.48 3.13 7.44
CA LEU A 24 -5.98 4.31 6.74
C LEU A 24 -6.40 3.98 5.30
N ALA A 25 -5.60 3.20 4.57
CA ALA A 25 -5.92 2.76 3.21
C ALA A 25 -7.19 1.90 3.17
N ASN A 26 -7.36 1.00 4.15
CA ASN A 26 -8.54 0.16 4.24
C ASN A 26 -9.81 0.99 4.55
N THR A 27 -9.72 1.98 5.44
CA THR A 27 -10.83 2.90 5.71
C THR A 27 -11.26 3.62 4.44
N LEU A 28 -10.30 4.20 3.70
CA LEU A 28 -10.57 4.86 2.42
C LEU A 28 -11.17 3.92 1.37
N SER A 29 -10.65 2.70 1.27
CA SER A 29 -11.18 1.71 0.32
C SER A 29 -12.58 1.24 0.68
N SER A 30 -12.92 1.17 1.97
CA SER A 30 -14.22 0.69 2.44
C SER A 30 -15.35 1.70 2.21
N GLU A 31 -15.02 2.99 2.18
CA GLU A 31 -15.96 4.07 1.90
C GLU A 31 -16.23 4.23 0.38
N GLY A 32 -15.56 3.44 -0.46
CA GLY A 32 -15.71 3.49 -1.92
C GLY A 32 -15.07 4.70 -2.58
N GLU A 33 -14.41 5.56 -1.81
CA GLU A 33 -13.78 6.79 -2.28
C GLU A 33 -12.34 6.54 -2.74
N SER A 34 -12.16 6.29 -4.04
CA SER A 34 -10.84 6.31 -4.66
C SER A 34 -10.44 7.72 -5.07
N ILE A 35 -9.76 8.44 -4.19
CA ILE A 35 -9.13 9.72 -4.53
C ILE A 35 -7.98 9.46 -5.50
N THR A 36 -8.07 9.98 -6.72
CA THR A 36 -6.97 9.93 -7.70
C THR A 36 -6.09 11.15 -7.53
N LEU A 37 -4.79 10.95 -7.38
CA LEU A 37 -3.79 12.02 -7.31
C LEU A 37 -3.45 12.53 -8.71
N ASN A 38 -2.83 13.71 -8.78
CA ASN A 38 -2.42 14.34 -10.04
C ASN A 38 -1.45 13.49 -10.88
N ASN A 39 -0.78 12.50 -10.28
CA ASN A 39 0.09 11.54 -10.96
C ASN A 39 -0.67 10.31 -11.53
N GLY A 40 -2.00 10.29 -11.43
CA GLY A 40 -2.86 9.20 -11.91
C GLY A 40 -2.91 7.97 -11.00
N GLN A 41 -2.25 7.98 -9.84
CA GLN A 41 -2.35 6.90 -8.84
C GLN A 41 -3.42 7.22 -7.79
N SER A 42 -4.01 6.18 -7.19
CA SER A 42 -4.95 6.41 -6.08
C SER A 42 -4.24 6.71 -4.77
N MET A 43 -4.89 7.46 -3.89
CA MET A 43 -4.43 7.70 -2.52
C MET A 43 -4.25 6.40 -1.75
N THR A 44 -5.14 5.42 -1.94
CA THR A 44 -5.06 4.08 -1.34
C THR A 44 -3.81 3.32 -1.77
N GLN A 45 -3.43 3.38 -3.05
CA GLN A 45 -2.20 2.77 -3.55
C GLN A 45 -0.96 3.41 -2.91
N GLN A 46 -0.92 4.74 -2.83
CA GLN A 46 0.19 5.47 -2.20
C GLN A 46 0.37 5.13 -0.72
N LEU A 47 -0.73 4.91 0.00
CA LEU A 47 -0.70 4.48 1.38
C LEU A 47 -0.08 3.09 1.54
N TYR A 48 -0.44 2.12 0.71
CA TYR A 48 0.18 0.80 0.76
C TYR A 48 1.66 0.85 0.38
N LEU A 49 2.06 1.72 -0.56
CA LEU A 49 3.46 1.93 -0.90
C LEU A 49 4.25 2.51 0.29
N LYS A 50 3.69 3.48 1.00
CA LYS A 50 4.29 4.03 2.23
C LYS A 50 4.39 2.97 3.34
N ALA A 51 3.40 2.09 3.46
CA ALA A 51 3.46 0.98 4.39
C ALA A 51 4.61 0.00 4.07
N ILE A 52 4.83 -0.30 2.78
CA ILE A 52 5.95 -1.12 2.30
C ILE A 52 7.30 -0.41 2.49
N GLU A 53 7.35 0.91 2.34
CA GLU A 53 8.56 1.71 2.63
C GLU A 53 8.95 1.62 4.10
N CYS A 54 7.97 1.64 5.01
CA CYS A 54 8.21 1.48 6.45
C CYS A 54 8.53 0.04 6.85
N ASP A 55 7.91 -0.96 6.20
CA ASP A 55 8.12 -2.39 6.47
C ASP A 55 8.06 -3.17 5.15
N PRO A 56 9.23 -3.49 4.56
CA PRO A 56 9.31 -4.21 3.29
C PRO A 56 8.74 -5.63 3.34
N GLU A 57 8.47 -6.18 4.52
CA GLU A 57 7.88 -7.52 4.74
C GLU A 57 6.42 -7.45 5.22
N ASN A 58 5.76 -6.30 5.07
CA ASN A 58 4.34 -6.16 5.41
C ASN A 58 3.45 -6.89 4.40
N LEU A 59 3.10 -8.14 4.72
CA LEU A 59 2.22 -8.99 3.91
C LEU A 59 0.87 -8.34 3.57
N LEU A 60 0.27 -7.62 4.52
CA LEU A 60 -1.04 -6.98 4.31
C LEU A 60 -0.94 -5.90 3.24
N SER A 61 0.13 -5.11 3.23
CA SER A 61 0.34 -4.05 2.24
C SER A 61 0.47 -4.61 0.83
N TYR A 62 1.23 -5.70 0.63
CA TYR A 62 1.32 -6.35 -0.68
C TYR A 62 -0.02 -6.95 -1.14
N ASN A 63 -0.75 -7.60 -0.24
CA ASN A 63 -2.05 -8.18 -0.58
C ASN A 63 -3.06 -7.10 -0.99
N ASN A 64 -3.17 -6.02 -0.21
CA ASN A 64 -4.12 -4.95 -0.49
C ASN A 64 -3.71 -4.11 -1.71
N LEU A 65 -2.41 -3.91 -1.94
CA LEU A 65 -1.93 -3.29 -3.17
C LEU A 65 -2.27 -4.15 -4.39
N THR A 66 -2.22 -5.47 -4.26
CA THR A 66 -2.61 -6.40 -5.34
C THR A 66 -4.10 -6.31 -5.67
N THR A 67 -4.97 -6.20 -4.67
CA THR A 67 -6.43 -6.11 -4.89
C THR A 67 -6.87 -4.75 -5.43
N THR A 68 -6.12 -3.69 -5.14
CA THR A 68 -6.40 -2.32 -5.64
C THR A 68 -5.79 -2.03 -7.01
N LEU A 69 -4.81 -2.82 -7.46
CA LEU A 69 -4.19 -2.63 -8.76
C LEU A 69 -5.07 -3.24 -9.86
N LEU A 70 -5.49 -2.41 -10.82
CA LEU A 70 -6.26 -2.87 -11.97
C LEU A 70 -5.49 -3.93 -12.78
N ARG A 71 -6.20 -4.90 -13.35
CA ARG A 71 -5.61 -5.95 -14.18
C ARG A 71 -4.79 -5.34 -15.32
N GLY A 72 -3.52 -5.75 -15.43
CA GLY A 72 -2.58 -5.25 -16.44
C GLY A 72 -1.90 -3.91 -16.10
N LYS A 73 -2.21 -3.30 -14.95
CA LYS A 73 -1.45 -2.14 -14.45
C LYS A 73 -0.24 -2.60 -13.63
N SER A 74 0.71 -1.68 -13.50
CA SER A 74 1.92 -1.84 -12.69
C SER A 74 2.07 -0.65 -11.76
N VAL A 75 2.82 -0.86 -10.68
CA VAL A 75 3.15 0.17 -9.68
C VAL A 75 4.66 0.22 -9.48
N ILE A 76 5.19 1.39 -9.17
CA ILE A 76 6.59 1.58 -8.79
C ILE A 76 6.66 1.47 -7.27
N LEU A 77 7.36 0.45 -6.77
CA LEU A 77 7.63 0.27 -5.35
C LEU A 77 8.64 1.32 -4.83
N PRO A 78 8.74 1.52 -3.50
CA PRO A 78 9.72 2.43 -2.90
C PRO A 78 11.18 2.09 -3.27
N ASN A 79 11.47 0.82 -3.53
CA ASN A 79 12.77 0.36 -4.01
C ASN A 79 12.99 0.57 -5.52
N ARG A 80 12.12 1.35 -6.18
CA ARG A 80 12.11 1.66 -7.62
C ARG A 80 11.85 0.47 -8.54
N GLN A 81 11.42 -0.67 -8.02
CA GLN A 81 10.99 -1.80 -8.85
C GLN A 81 9.59 -1.57 -9.39
N ILE A 82 9.41 -1.85 -10.68
CA ILE A 82 8.09 -1.88 -11.30
C ILE A 82 7.52 -3.28 -11.10
N MET A 83 6.35 -3.37 -10.47
CA MET A 83 5.67 -4.64 -10.23
C MET A 83 4.23 -4.61 -10.71
N THR A 84 3.83 -5.68 -11.39
CA THR A 84 2.45 -5.99 -11.72
C THR A 84 1.72 -6.62 -10.54
N ALA A 85 0.38 -6.70 -10.60
CA ALA A 85 -0.42 -7.37 -9.57
C ALA A 85 0.02 -8.83 -9.38
N GLN A 86 0.37 -9.53 -10.45
CA GLN A 86 0.87 -10.91 -10.37
C GLN A 86 2.20 -11.00 -9.63
N GLN A 87 3.13 -10.08 -9.89
CA GLN A 87 4.43 -10.06 -9.21
C GLN A 87 4.26 -9.70 -7.72
N LEU A 88 3.37 -8.77 -7.39
CA LEU A 88 3.04 -8.42 -6.00
C LEU A 88 2.46 -9.62 -5.25
N TYR A 89 1.55 -10.38 -5.88
CA TYR A 89 0.99 -11.60 -5.31
C TYR A 89 2.05 -12.69 -5.05
N LEU A 90 2.97 -12.89 -5.99
CA LEU A 90 4.09 -13.84 -5.80
C LEU A 90 5.00 -13.39 -4.65
N LYS A 91 5.25 -12.08 -4.53
CA LYS A 91 6.04 -11.52 -3.43
C LYS A 91 5.35 -11.72 -2.08
N ALA A 92 4.04 -11.48 -2.00
CA ALA A 92 3.25 -11.74 -0.81
C ALA A 92 3.34 -13.22 -0.39
N LYS A 93 3.23 -14.15 -1.33
CA LYS A 93 3.43 -15.58 -1.06
C LYS A 93 4.83 -15.90 -0.53
N GLN A 94 5.86 -15.31 -1.12
CA GLN A 94 7.25 -15.48 -0.65
C GLN A 94 7.42 -14.98 0.79
N ILE A 95 6.90 -13.79 1.11
CA ILE A 95 6.94 -13.23 2.46
C ILE A 95 6.21 -14.14 3.45
N ASN A 96 5.01 -14.62 3.08
CA ASN A 96 4.24 -15.54 3.93
C ASN A 96 4.98 -16.86 4.17
N PHE A 97 5.60 -17.43 3.14
CA PHE A 97 6.43 -18.61 3.26
C PHE A 97 7.57 -18.35 4.26
N ASN A 98 8.34 -17.27 4.08
CA ASN A 98 9.45 -16.94 4.99
C ASN A 98 9.01 -16.81 6.46
N LYS A 99 7.82 -16.26 6.73
CA LYS A 99 7.28 -16.13 8.10
C LYS A 99 6.81 -17.44 8.75
N ILE A 100 6.60 -18.50 7.98
CA ILE A 100 6.18 -19.81 8.50
C ILE A 100 7.39 -20.66 8.91
N TYR A 101 8.54 -20.44 8.27
CA TYR A 101 9.73 -21.29 8.43
C TYR A 101 10.84 -20.69 9.31
N TYR A 102 10.59 -19.54 9.94
CA TYR A 102 11.47 -18.87 10.91
C TYR A 102 10.64 -18.34 12.08
#